data_AF-A0A7W6RGX1-F1
#
_entry.id   AF-A0A7W6RGX1-F1
#
_cell.length_a   1.000
_cell.length_b   1.000
_cell.length_c   1.000
_cell.angle_alpha   90.00
_cell.angle_beta   90.00
_cell.angle_gamma   90.00
#
_symmetry.space_group_name_H-M   'P 1'
#
loop_
_entity.id
_entity.type
_entity.pdbx_description
1 polymer ?
#
loop_
_entity_poly.entity_id
_entity_poly.type
_entity_poly.pdbx_seq_one_letter_code
_entity_poly.pdbx_strand_id
1 'polypeptide(L)'
;MMTTYARILNNRAVDVVTADPATLFHPLIAAEFVPVPDDVVPGALLDGDEWTAPPEPDPEPEPATPLEQARAAVIGAIEARKAEVLAAGYAVDQDGTSLHVAVHADARADLGGMAITALAANAGSLAWPDAYAQGWITTENIRIPLPDPGDGLTLAAGVGGWYAAVVQHARDLKDAALAAEDTAALDALDPDAGWPTTTTPAEQET
;
A
#
# COMPACT_ATOMS: atom_id res chain seq x y z
N MET A 1 -23.29 -33.50 -42.07
CA MET A 1 -22.48 -33.48 -40.84
C MET A 1 -21.06 -33.21 -41.30
N MET A 2 -20.45 -32.12 -40.84
CA MET A 2 -19.01 -31.91 -41.04
C MET A 2 -18.29 -32.76 -39.99
N THR A 3 -17.15 -33.34 -40.32
CA THR A 3 -16.36 -34.10 -39.34
C THR A 3 -15.32 -33.18 -38.76
N THR A 4 -15.33 -33.01 -37.43
CA THR A 4 -14.31 -32.26 -36.70
C THR A 4 -13.13 -33.19 -36.39
N TYR A 5 -11.92 -32.68 -36.58
CA TYR A 5 -10.68 -33.38 -36.27
C TYR A 5 -9.88 -32.58 -35.26
N ALA A 6 -9.27 -33.25 -34.29
CA ALA A 6 -8.35 -32.62 -33.36
C ALA A 6 -7.02 -33.37 -33.31
N ARG A 7 -5.93 -32.62 -33.16
CA ARG A 7 -4.64 -33.16 -32.74
C ARG A 7 -4.59 -33.13 -31.22
N ILE A 8 -4.39 -34.29 -30.61
CA ILE A 8 -4.43 -34.45 -29.16
C ILE A 8 -3.01 -34.59 -28.63
N LEU A 9 -2.60 -33.67 -27.76
CA LEU A 9 -1.31 -33.71 -27.06
C LEU A 9 -1.55 -33.61 -25.56
N ASN A 10 -1.01 -34.56 -24.79
CA ASN A 10 -1.17 -34.61 -23.33
C ASN A 10 -2.65 -34.50 -22.88
N ASN A 11 -3.54 -35.30 -23.49
CA ASN A 11 -4.98 -35.30 -23.23
C ASN A 11 -5.67 -33.94 -23.47
N ARG A 12 -5.12 -33.11 -24.36
CA ARG A 12 -5.70 -31.81 -24.72
C ARG A 12 -5.78 -31.67 -26.23
N ALA A 13 -6.92 -31.19 -26.73
CA ALA A 13 -7.06 -30.77 -28.12
C ALA A 13 -6.22 -29.51 -28.34
N VAL A 14 -5.18 -29.57 -29.16
CA VAL A 14 -4.29 -28.43 -29.41
C VAL A 14 -4.69 -27.72 -30.70
N ASP A 15 -4.84 -28.49 -31.76
CA ASP A 15 -5.28 -28.00 -33.07
C ASP A 15 -6.64 -28.65 -33.38
N VAL A 16 -7.65 -27.86 -33.72
CA VAL A 16 -8.99 -28.33 -34.08
C VAL A 16 -9.38 -27.78 -35.44
N VAL A 17 -9.79 -28.65 -36.37
CA VAL A 17 -10.17 -28.29 -37.74
C VAL A 17 -11.44 -29.02 -38.18
N THR A 18 -12.23 -28.39 -39.03
CA THR A 18 -13.50 -28.92 -39.59
C THR A 18 -13.37 -29.40 -41.04
N ALA A 19 -12.14 -29.45 -41.56
CA ALA A 19 -11.80 -29.94 -42.89
C ALA A 19 -10.73 -31.03 -42.80
N ASP A 20 -10.55 -31.78 -43.88
CA ASP A 20 -9.59 -32.89 -43.95
C ASP A 20 -8.16 -32.41 -43.63
N PRO A 21 -7.54 -32.88 -42.51
CA PRO A 21 -6.21 -32.48 -42.12
C PRO A 21 -5.14 -32.76 -43.19
N ALA A 22 -5.33 -33.79 -44.04
CA ALA A 22 -4.38 -34.13 -45.10
C ALA A 22 -4.29 -33.06 -46.20
N THR A 23 -5.30 -32.19 -46.28
CA THR A 23 -5.32 -31.05 -47.22
C THR A 23 -4.74 -29.77 -46.63
N LEU A 24 -4.68 -29.67 -45.29
CA LEU A 24 -4.28 -28.47 -44.56
C LEU A 24 -2.84 -28.55 -44.02
N PHE A 25 -2.38 -29.74 -43.64
CA PHE A 25 -1.12 -29.95 -42.95
C PHE A 25 -0.21 -30.92 -43.72
N HIS A 26 1.09 -30.87 -43.42
CA HIS A 26 2.05 -31.83 -43.93
C HIS A 26 1.63 -33.27 -43.54
N PRO A 27 1.84 -34.31 -44.38
CA PRO A 27 1.34 -35.66 -44.11
C PRO A 27 1.69 -36.23 -42.73
N LEU A 28 2.89 -35.94 -42.22
CA LEU A 28 3.31 -36.36 -40.88
C LEU A 28 2.46 -35.75 -39.76
N ILE A 29 2.05 -34.49 -39.91
CA ILE A 29 1.21 -33.78 -38.93
C ILE A 29 -0.26 -34.15 -39.11
N ALA A 30 -0.74 -34.24 -40.36
CA ALA A 30 -2.10 -34.66 -40.67
C ALA A 30 -2.44 -36.05 -40.09
N ALA A 31 -1.46 -36.97 -40.08
CA ALA A 31 -1.61 -38.30 -39.49
C ALA A 31 -1.81 -38.29 -37.96
N GLU A 32 -1.52 -37.19 -37.27
CA GLU A 32 -1.73 -37.05 -35.81
C GLU A 32 -3.14 -36.58 -35.45
N PHE A 33 -3.96 -36.19 -36.43
CA PHE A 33 -5.35 -35.76 -36.19
C PHE A 33 -6.28 -36.96 -36.09
N VAL A 34 -7.22 -36.90 -35.15
CA VAL A 34 -8.28 -37.89 -34.96
C VAL A 34 -9.66 -37.24 -35.05
N PRO A 35 -10.69 -37.96 -35.55
CA PRO A 35 -12.05 -37.43 -35.54
C PRO A 35 -12.55 -37.27 -34.10
N VAL A 36 -13.19 -36.15 -33.80
CA VAL A 36 -13.73 -35.79 -32.49
C VAL A 36 -15.16 -35.26 -32.63
N PRO A 37 -15.94 -35.18 -31.54
CA PRO A 37 -17.23 -34.49 -31.54
C PRO A 37 -17.14 -33.05 -32.03
N ASP A 38 -18.22 -32.54 -32.64
CA ASP A 38 -18.25 -31.22 -33.27
C ASP A 38 -18.21 -30.05 -32.28
N ASP A 39 -18.41 -30.30 -30.99
CA ASP A 39 -18.33 -29.32 -29.90
C ASP A 39 -16.93 -29.24 -29.25
N VAL A 40 -15.97 -30.07 -29.68
CA VAL A 40 -14.58 -29.97 -29.21
C VAL A 40 -13.94 -28.70 -29.75
N VAL A 41 -13.40 -27.89 -28.83
CA VAL A 41 -12.68 -26.65 -29.12
C VAL A 41 -11.20 -26.78 -28.76
N PRO A 42 -10.32 -25.96 -29.34
CA PRO A 42 -8.93 -25.88 -28.90
C PRO A 42 -8.84 -25.65 -27.38
N GLY A 43 -7.95 -26.38 -26.73
CA GLY A 43 -7.77 -26.34 -25.27
C GLY A 43 -8.68 -27.30 -24.49
N ALA A 44 -9.64 -27.95 -25.13
CA ALA A 44 -10.51 -28.92 -24.46
C ALA A 44 -9.71 -30.11 -23.91
N LEU A 45 -10.04 -30.55 -22.70
CA LEU A 45 -9.41 -31.65 -22.00
C LEU A 45 -10.19 -32.94 -22.27
N LEU A 46 -9.48 -34.00 -22.62
CA LEU A 46 -10.01 -35.35 -22.76
C LEU A 46 -9.77 -36.12 -21.45
N ASP A 47 -10.83 -36.50 -20.75
CA ASP A 47 -10.78 -37.38 -19.58
C ASP A 47 -11.58 -38.66 -19.84
N GLY A 48 -10.87 -39.77 -20.04
CA GLY A 48 -11.47 -41.00 -20.57
C GLY A 48 -12.03 -40.79 -21.97
N ASP A 49 -13.36 -40.80 -22.09
CA ASP A 49 -14.11 -40.57 -23.33
C ASP A 49 -14.87 -39.23 -23.34
N GLU A 50 -14.68 -38.40 -22.30
CA GLU A 50 -15.41 -37.14 -22.11
C GLU A 50 -14.53 -35.93 -22.46
N TRP A 51 -15.10 -34.99 -23.22
CA TRP A 51 -14.45 -33.73 -23.58
C TRP A 51 -14.98 -32.60 -22.71
N THR A 52 -14.08 -31.92 -22.00
CA THR A 52 -14.40 -30.72 -21.22
C THR A 52 -13.78 -29.51 -21.90
N ALA A 53 -14.63 -28.55 -22.30
CA ALA A 53 -14.16 -27.28 -22.85
C ALA A 53 -13.23 -26.55 -21.85
N PRO A 54 -12.22 -25.81 -22.32
CA PRO A 54 -11.41 -25.00 -21.41
C PRO A 54 -12.32 -23.98 -20.72
N PRO A 55 -11.99 -23.58 -19.47
CA PRO A 55 -12.70 -22.47 -18.84
C PRO A 55 -12.58 -21.24 -19.74
N GLU A 56 -13.68 -20.49 -19.86
CA GLU A 56 -13.64 -19.20 -20.53
C GLU A 56 -12.60 -18.31 -19.84
N PRO A 57 -11.80 -17.55 -20.60
CA PRO A 57 -10.88 -16.59 -20.00
C PRO A 57 -11.69 -15.59 -19.17
N ASP A 58 -11.16 -15.22 -18.00
CA ASP A 58 -11.73 -14.11 -17.23
C ASP A 58 -11.81 -12.87 -18.13
N PRO A 59 -12.91 -12.10 -18.07
CA PRO A 59 -13.02 -10.87 -18.86
C PRO A 59 -11.87 -9.93 -18.49
N GLU A 60 -11.29 -9.31 -19.52
CA GLU A 60 -10.28 -8.28 -19.31
C GLU A 60 -10.92 -7.13 -18.51
N PRO A 61 -10.23 -6.57 -17.49
CA PRO A 61 -10.78 -5.48 -16.70
C PRO A 61 -11.10 -4.29 -17.61
N GLU A 62 -12.28 -3.68 -17.41
CA GLU A 62 -12.65 -2.47 -18.13
C GLU A 62 -11.66 -1.33 -17.81
N PRO A 63 -11.34 -0.47 -18.79
CA PRO A 63 -10.47 0.66 -18.54
C PRO A 63 -11.12 1.64 -17.55
N ALA A 64 -10.34 2.14 -16.59
CA ALA A 64 -10.81 3.11 -15.61
C ALA A 64 -11.38 4.36 -16.29
N THR A 65 -12.51 4.84 -15.80
CA THR A 65 -13.14 6.09 -16.21
C THR A 65 -12.24 7.30 -15.90
N PRO A 66 -12.45 8.46 -16.56
CA PRO A 66 -11.71 9.68 -16.24
C PRO A 66 -11.79 10.08 -14.75
N LEU A 67 -12.95 9.86 -14.11
CA LEU A 67 -13.13 10.14 -12.69
C LEU A 67 -12.29 9.21 -11.80
N GLU A 68 -12.24 7.92 -12.11
CA GLU A 68 -11.42 6.95 -11.38
C GLU A 68 -9.92 7.25 -11.52
N GLN A 69 -9.49 7.66 -12.72
CA GLN A 69 -8.10 8.09 -12.96
C GLN A 69 -7.76 9.36 -12.16
N ALA A 70 -8.64 10.37 -12.18
CA ALA A 70 -8.46 11.59 -11.40
C ALA A 70 -8.40 11.30 -9.89
N ARG A 71 -9.31 10.45 -9.40
CA ARG A 71 -9.35 10.02 -7.99
C ARG A 71 -8.05 9.32 -7.58
N ALA A 72 -7.56 8.40 -8.41
CA ALA A 72 -6.30 7.71 -8.18
C ALA A 72 -5.10 8.68 -8.14
N ALA A 73 -5.09 9.70 -9.00
CA ALA A 73 -4.06 10.73 -9.01
C ALA A 73 -4.07 11.56 -7.71
N VAL A 74 -5.24 11.99 -7.24
CA VAL A 74 -5.38 12.75 -5.98
C VAL A 74 -4.96 11.90 -4.78
N ILE A 75 -5.39 10.63 -4.70
CA ILE A 75 -4.97 9.72 -3.62
C ILE A 75 -3.44 9.50 -3.66
N GLY A 76 -2.86 9.36 -4.85
CA GLY A 76 -1.41 9.27 -5.03
C GLY A 76 -0.68 10.51 -4.52
N ALA A 77 -1.21 11.71 -4.81
CA ALA A 77 -0.65 12.97 -4.32
C ALA A 77 -0.72 13.07 -2.78
N ILE A 78 -1.84 12.65 -2.17
CA ILE A 78 -2.00 12.64 -0.70
C ILE A 78 -0.98 11.70 -0.04
N GLU A 79 -0.79 10.49 -0.57
CA GLU A 79 0.20 9.55 0.00
C GLU A 79 1.64 10.05 -0.21
N ALA A 80 1.94 10.67 -1.36
CA ALA A 80 3.24 11.30 -1.59
C ALA A 80 3.50 12.42 -0.57
N ARG A 81 2.52 13.31 -0.37
CA ARG A 81 2.65 14.43 0.57
C ARG A 81 2.78 13.96 2.02
N LYS A 82 1.99 12.96 2.42
CA LYS A 82 2.14 12.31 3.73
C LYS A 82 3.55 11.74 3.91
N ALA A 83 4.09 11.07 2.89
CA ALA A 83 5.44 10.52 2.95
C ALA A 83 6.49 11.61 3.11
N GLU A 84 6.36 12.74 2.41
CA GLU A 84 7.24 13.91 2.58
C GLU A 84 7.18 14.48 4.00
N VAL A 85 5.98 14.68 4.54
CA VAL A 85 5.78 15.21 5.90
C VAL A 85 6.38 14.27 6.94
N LEU A 86 6.13 12.96 6.83
CA LEU A 86 6.72 11.96 7.73
C LEU A 86 8.24 11.84 7.57
N ALA A 87 8.77 12.03 6.36
CA ALA A 87 10.21 12.03 6.11
C ALA A 87 10.91 13.26 6.69
N ALA A 88 10.24 14.42 6.71
CA ALA A 88 10.74 15.62 7.38
C ALA A 88 10.87 15.42 8.91
N GLY A 89 9.94 14.65 9.50
CA GLY A 89 9.95 14.32 10.92
C GLY A 89 9.27 15.36 11.80
N TYR A 90 9.21 15.07 13.10
CA TYR A 90 8.60 15.96 14.09
C TYR A 90 9.57 17.07 14.48
N ALA A 91 9.24 18.31 14.13
CA ALA A 91 10.04 19.47 14.52
C ALA A 91 9.90 19.80 16.01
N VAL A 92 11.04 20.11 16.63
CA VAL A 92 11.22 20.55 18.01
C VAL A 92 12.05 21.83 17.97
N ASP A 93 11.57 22.90 18.58
CA ASP A 93 12.37 24.12 18.75
C ASP A 93 13.32 23.96 19.95
N GLN A 94 14.61 24.13 19.69
CA GLN A 94 15.64 24.18 20.72
C GLN A 94 16.46 25.45 20.51
N ASP A 95 16.29 26.41 21.42
CA ASP A 95 16.96 27.72 21.40
C ASP A 95 16.82 28.46 20.05
N GLY A 96 15.63 28.41 19.44
CA GLY A 96 15.35 29.02 18.14
C GLY A 96 15.89 28.25 16.93
N THR A 97 16.40 27.03 17.16
CA THR A 97 16.78 26.09 16.10
C THR A 97 15.73 24.99 16.00
N SER A 98 15.10 24.84 14.83
CA SER A 98 14.20 23.72 14.56
C SER A 98 15.03 22.46 14.30
N LEU A 99 14.89 21.47 15.17
CA LEU A 99 15.48 20.12 15.03
C LEU A 99 14.39 19.10 14.74
N HIS A 100 14.70 17.99 14.08
CA HIS A 100 13.68 17.02 13.68
C HIS A 100 13.90 15.65 14.30
N VAL A 101 12.85 15.13 14.95
CA VAL A 101 12.80 13.76 15.44
C VAL A 101 12.27 12.85 14.34
N ALA A 102 13.05 11.82 14.00
CA ALA A 102 12.66 10.82 13.02
C ALA A 102 11.44 10.01 13.50
N VAL A 103 10.53 9.69 12.58
CA VAL A 103 9.27 8.96 12.89
C VAL A 103 9.10 7.64 12.12
N HIS A 104 10.19 7.09 11.59
CA HIS A 104 10.17 5.73 11.04
C HIS A 104 9.90 4.69 12.14
N ALA A 105 9.61 3.45 11.73
CA ALA A 105 9.16 2.39 12.65
C ALA A 105 10.10 2.20 13.86
N ASP A 106 11.41 2.09 13.61
CA ASP A 106 12.39 1.88 14.67
C ASP A 106 12.48 3.07 15.64
N ALA A 107 12.57 4.31 15.13
CA ALA A 107 12.61 5.50 15.98
C ALA A 107 11.35 5.63 16.87
N ARG A 108 10.17 5.28 16.34
CA ARG A 108 8.93 5.25 17.14
C ARG A 108 8.92 4.12 18.17
N ALA A 109 9.50 2.96 17.85
CA ALA A 109 9.63 1.86 18.81
C ALA A 109 10.58 2.25 19.95
N ASP A 110 11.71 2.88 19.63
CA ASP A 110 12.69 3.37 20.61
C ASP A 110 12.09 4.48 21.49
N LEU A 111 11.37 5.44 20.90
CA LEU A 111 10.63 6.47 21.65
C LEU A 111 9.59 5.84 22.59
N GLY A 112 8.89 4.80 22.14
CA GLY A 112 7.94 4.05 22.96
C GLY A 112 8.61 3.36 24.15
N GLY A 113 9.77 2.72 23.93
CA GLY A 113 10.59 2.12 24.99
C GLY A 113 11.10 3.15 26.01
N MET A 114 11.55 4.31 25.52
CA MET A 114 11.93 5.44 26.36
C MET A 114 10.73 5.96 27.17
N ALA A 115 9.56 6.12 26.55
CA ALA A 115 8.35 6.60 27.23
C ALA A 115 7.90 5.65 28.35
N ILE A 116 7.95 4.34 28.13
CA ILE A 116 7.64 3.33 29.17
C ILE A 116 8.65 3.43 30.34
N THR A 117 9.94 3.59 30.02
CA THR A 117 10.98 3.78 31.05
C THR A 117 10.73 5.07 31.83
N ALA A 118 10.37 6.15 31.14
CA ALA A 118 10.07 7.45 31.74
C ALA A 118 8.83 7.38 32.64
N LEU A 119 7.78 6.65 32.23
CA LEU A 119 6.60 6.38 33.08
C LEU A 119 6.98 5.65 34.37
N ALA A 120 7.78 4.59 34.27
CA ALA A 120 8.24 3.83 35.43
C ALA A 120 9.15 4.66 36.36
N ALA A 121 10.01 5.50 35.79
CA ALA A 121 10.86 6.44 36.53
C ALA A 121 10.02 7.49 37.26
N ASN A 122 9.05 8.09 36.57
CA ASN A 122 8.14 9.09 37.13
C ASN A 122 7.25 8.49 38.24
N ALA A 123 6.90 7.22 38.13
CA ALA A 123 6.19 6.47 39.18
C ALA A 123 7.10 6.00 40.34
N GLY A 124 8.41 6.30 40.30
CA GLY A 124 9.38 5.90 41.32
C GLY A 124 9.73 4.40 41.33
N SER A 125 9.37 3.65 40.29
CA SER A 125 9.63 2.21 40.18
C SER A 125 11.05 1.90 39.71
N LEU A 126 11.72 2.86 39.08
CA LEU A 126 13.14 2.79 38.71
C LEU A 126 13.76 4.20 38.72
N ALA A 127 15.09 4.29 38.71
CA ALA A 127 15.79 5.57 38.51
C ALA A 127 15.84 5.91 37.03
N TRP A 128 15.73 7.20 36.68
CA TRP A 128 15.91 7.65 35.30
C TRP A 128 17.32 7.31 34.80
N PRO A 129 17.49 6.52 33.72
CA PRO A 129 18.81 6.10 33.27
C PRO A 129 19.65 7.26 32.74
N ASP A 130 20.92 7.35 33.17
CA ASP A 130 21.88 8.37 32.70
C ASP A 130 21.99 8.42 31.17
N ALA A 131 21.87 7.28 30.49
CA ALA A 131 21.91 7.20 29.04
C ALA A 131 20.74 7.94 28.37
N TYR A 132 19.54 7.89 28.96
CA TYR A 132 18.41 8.68 28.48
C TYR A 132 18.50 10.14 28.94
N ALA A 133 19.03 10.41 30.13
CA ALA A 133 19.24 11.76 30.63
C ALA A 133 20.15 12.60 29.71
N GLN A 134 21.08 11.95 29.00
CA GLN A 134 21.89 12.60 27.98
C GLN A 134 21.04 13.25 26.88
N GLY A 135 19.92 12.64 26.50
CA GLY A 135 18.98 13.17 25.54
C GLY A 135 18.77 12.32 24.28
N TRP A 136 17.88 12.81 23.41
CA TRP A 136 17.51 12.19 22.14
C TRP A 136 18.31 12.79 20.98
N ILE A 137 18.81 11.96 20.06
CA ILE A 137 19.56 12.44 18.87
C ILE A 137 18.58 12.68 17.72
N THR A 138 18.58 13.91 17.19
CA THR A 138 17.75 14.33 16.05
C THR A 138 18.36 13.94 14.71
N THR A 139 17.64 14.13 13.61
CA THR A 139 18.16 13.86 12.25
C THR A 139 19.34 14.76 11.88
N GLU A 140 19.43 15.95 12.48
CA GLU A 140 20.59 16.86 12.38
C GLU A 140 21.80 16.38 13.18
N ASN A 141 21.71 15.23 13.86
CA ASN A 141 22.72 14.71 14.77
C ASN A 141 23.02 15.68 15.94
N ILE A 142 22.00 16.42 16.38
CA ILE A 142 22.02 17.30 17.56
C ILE A 142 21.22 16.60 18.66
N ARG A 143 21.61 16.81 19.93
CA ARG A 143 20.98 16.16 21.06
C ARG A 143 19.98 17.10 21.75
N ILE A 144 18.73 16.66 21.85
CA ILE A 144 17.70 17.28 22.70
C ILE A 144 17.89 16.73 24.12
N PRO A 145 18.30 17.55 25.11
CA PRO A 145 18.52 17.07 26.47
C PRO A 145 17.22 16.60 27.12
N LEU A 146 17.26 15.50 27.88
CA LEU A 146 16.10 14.94 28.59
C LEU A 146 16.46 14.69 30.07
N PRO A 147 16.85 15.72 30.84
CA PRO A 147 17.41 15.56 32.18
C PRO A 147 16.49 14.79 33.13
N ASP A 148 15.17 14.91 32.95
CA ASP A 148 14.16 14.27 33.78
C ASP A 148 13.23 13.37 32.97
N PRO A 149 12.59 12.36 33.59
CA PRO A 149 11.64 11.49 32.88
C PRO A 149 10.46 12.28 32.28
N GLY A 150 10.09 13.43 32.86
CA GLY A 150 9.06 14.30 32.31
C GLY A 150 9.39 14.84 30.91
N ASP A 151 10.67 15.09 30.62
CA ASP A 151 11.12 15.55 29.30
C ASP A 151 10.96 14.44 28.27
N GLY A 152 11.33 13.21 28.64
CA GLY A 152 11.15 12.03 27.79
C GLY A 152 9.68 11.77 27.46
N LEU A 153 8.78 11.91 28.44
CA LEU A 153 7.33 11.82 28.21
C LEU A 153 6.82 12.91 27.28
N THR A 154 7.27 14.15 27.48
CA THR A 154 6.88 15.30 26.65
C THR A 154 7.28 15.08 25.20
N LEU A 155 8.52 14.66 24.95
CA LEU A 155 9.02 14.35 23.61
C LEU A 155 8.21 13.24 22.96
N ALA A 156 8.02 12.11 23.65
CA ALA A 156 7.30 10.96 23.11
C ALA A 156 5.82 11.29 22.82
N ALA A 157 5.16 12.04 23.70
CA ALA A 157 3.78 12.47 23.51
C ALA A 157 3.64 13.44 22.32
N GLY A 158 4.55 14.40 22.19
CA GLY A 158 4.57 15.35 21.07
C GLY A 158 4.74 14.63 19.72
N VAL A 159 5.74 13.75 19.63
CA VAL A 159 5.99 12.96 18.42
C VAL A 159 4.81 12.03 18.09
N GLY A 160 4.29 11.32 19.10
CA GLY A 160 3.17 10.38 18.92
C GLY A 160 1.88 11.08 18.49
N GLY A 161 1.56 12.23 19.11
CA GLY A 161 0.40 13.04 18.77
C GLY A 161 0.49 13.62 17.36
N TRP A 162 1.64 14.20 16.99
CA TRP A 162 1.87 14.73 15.66
C TRP A 162 1.79 13.64 14.59
N TYR A 163 2.44 12.48 14.81
CA TYR A 163 2.37 11.35 13.88
C TYR A 163 0.92 10.90 13.66
N ALA A 164 0.15 10.78 14.74
CA ALA A 164 -1.26 10.42 14.66
C ALA A 164 -2.05 11.47 13.85
N ALA A 165 -1.83 12.75 14.09
CA ALA A 165 -2.48 13.84 13.36
C ALA A 165 -2.17 13.80 11.86
N VAL A 166 -0.91 13.57 11.47
CA VAL A 166 -0.50 13.43 10.07
C VAL A 166 -1.22 12.25 9.40
N VAL A 167 -1.27 11.09 10.09
CA VAL A 167 -1.93 9.89 9.56
C VAL A 167 -3.44 10.09 9.43
N GLN A 168 -4.09 10.73 10.40
CA GLN A 168 -5.52 10.99 10.38
C GLN A 168 -5.89 12.00 9.30
N HIS A 169 -5.14 13.10 9.17
CA HIS A 169 -5.36 14.09 8.11
C HIS A 169 -5.30 13.45 6.70
N ALA A 170 -4.30 12.60 6.46
CA ALA A 170 -4.20 11.87 5.20
C ALA A 170 -5.37 10.90 4.96
N ARG A 171 -5.93 10.31 6.02
CA ARG A 171 -7.12 9.44 5.92
C ARG A 171 -8.35 10.27 5.57
N ASP A 172 -8.55 11.38 6.26
CA ASP A 172 -9.69 12.27 6.03
C ASP A 172 -9.70 12.81 4.59
N LEU A 173 -8.54 13.20 4.06
CA LEU A 173 -8.40 13.62 2.65
C LEU A 173 -8.71 12.49 1.66
N LYS A 174 -8.28 11.26 1.94
CA LYS A 174 -8.57 10.11 1.06
C LYS A 174 -10.04 9.71 1.13
N ASP A 175 -10.65 9.76 2.30
CA ASP A 175 -12.07 9.48 2.47
C ASP A 175 -12.90 10.54 1.72
N ALA A 176 -12.50 11.82 1.78
CA ALA A 176 -13.10 12.88 0.97
C ALA A 176 -12.89 12.63 -0.54
N ALA A 177 -11.70 12.22 -0.97
CA ALA A 177 -11.42 11.87 -2.35
C ALA A 177 -12.24 10.66 -2.82
N LEU A 178 -12.52 9.68 -1.95
CA LEU A 178 -13.38 8.51 -2.24
C LEU A 178 -14.88 8.86 -2.22
N ALA A 179 -15.29 9.87 -1.47
CA ALA A 179 -16.67 10.36 -1.44
C ALA A 179 -17.00 11.31 -2.60
N ALA A 180 -16.00 11.88 -3.30
CA ALA A 180 -16.23 12.78 -4.41
C ALA A 180 -17.03 12.12 -5.55
N GLU A 181 -18.13 12.76 -5.96
CA GLU A 181 -19.03 12.25 -7.01
C GLU A 181 -18.60 12.66 -8.42
N ASP A 182 -17.78 13.72 -8.53
CA ASP A 182 -17.31 14.26 -9.81
C ASP A 182 -15.88 14.84 -9.70
N THR A 183 -15.35 15.28 -10.85
CA THR A 183 -13.99 15.84 -10.92
C THR A 183 -13.89 17.22 -10.26
N ALA A 184 -14.96 18.01 -10.23
CA ALA A 184 -14.94 19.32 -9.60
C ALA A 184 -14.82 19.21 -8.07
N ALA A 185 -15.46 18.20 -7.47
CA ALA A 185 -15.31 17.86 -6.06
C ALA A 185 -13.89 17.38 -5.74
N LEU A 186 -13.24 16.64 -6.65
CA LEU A 186 -11.83 16.25 -6.51
C LEU A 186 -10.89 17.45 -6.62
N ASP A 187 -11.10 18.33 -7.61
CA ASP A 187 -10.27 19.52 -7.84
C ASP A 187 -10.36 20.54 -6.69
N ALA A 188 -11.44 20.49 -5.90
CA ALA A 188 -11.61 21.30 -4.70
C ALA A 188 -10.80 20.79 -3.49
N LEU A 189 -10.29 19.55 -3.53
CA LEU A 189 -9.41 19.02 -2.49
C LEU A 189 -8.00 19.57 -2.69
N ASP A 190 -7.46 20.16 -1.63
CA ASP A 190 -6.07 20.60 -1.60
C ASP A 190 -5.22 19.56 -0.85
N PRO A 191 -4.42 18.73 -1.56
CA PRO A 191 -3.57 17.73 -0.92
C PRO A 191 -2.40 18.34 -0.14
N ASP A 192 -2.10 19.63 -0.31
CA ASP A 192 -0.96 20.30 0.32
C ASP A 192 -1.35 21.13 1.56
N ALA A 193 -2.65 21.34 1.79
CA ALA A 193 -3.16 22.12 2.91
C ALA A 193 -3.43 21.28 4.17
N GLY A 194 -3.40 21.95 5.33
CA GLY A 194 -3.88 21.40 6.61
C GLY A 194 -2.94 20.40 7.29
N TRP A 195 -1.76 20.13 6.73
CA TRP A 195 -0.79 19.25 7.38
C TRP A 195 -0.29 19.84 8.71
N PRO A 196 -0.13 19.02 9.76
CA PRO A 196 0.42 19.48 11.04
C PRO A 196 1.83 20.08 10.91
N THR A 197 1.98 21.37 11.19
CA THR A 197 3.24 22.14 11.04
C THR A 197 4.10 22.24 12.31
N THR A 198 3.70 21.55 13.38
CA THR A 198 4.25 21.61 14.76
C THR A 198 4.05 22.94 15.49
N THR A 199 3.36 22.89 16.64
CA THR A 199 3.55 23.78 17.79
C THR A 199 2.73 23.23 18.96
N THR A 200 3.44 22.84 20.02
CA THR A 200 2.97 22.64 21.40
C THR A 200 1.97 21.48 21.63
N PRO A 201 2.15 20.64 22.68
CA PRO A 201 1.05 19.80 23.16
C PRO A 201 -0.17 20.69 23.38
N ALA A 202 -1.33 20.31 22.85
CA ALA A 202 -2.57 21.03 23.11
C ALA A 202 -2.65 21.33 24.62
N GLU A 203 -2.74 22.61 24.99
CA GLU A 203 -3.23 22.98 26.31
C GLU A 203 -4.57 22.27 26.46
N GLN A 204 -4.59 21.20 27.25
CA GLN A 204 -5.85 20.61 27.67
C GLN A 204 -6.44 21.62 28.64
N GLU A 205 -7.42 22.40 28.16
CA GLU A 205 -8.30 23.17 29.03
C GLU A 205 -8.91 22.20 30.05
N THR A 206 -8.46 22.31 31.30
CA THR A 206 -9.05 21.66 32.47
C THR A 206 -10.29 22.40 32.95
#